data_AF-A0A183CX26-F1
#
_entry.id   AF-A0A183CX26-F1
#
_cell.length_a   1.000
_cell.length_b   1.000
_cell.length_c   1.000
_cell.angle_alpha   90.00
_cell.angle_beta   90.00
_cell.angle_gamma   90.00
#
_symmetry.space_group_name_H-M   'P 1'
#
loop_
_entity.id
_entity.type
_entity.pdbx_description
1 polymer ?
#
loop_
_entity_poly.entity_id
_entity_poly.type
_entity_poly.pdbx_seq_one_letter_code
_entity_poly.pdbx_strand_id
1 'polypeptide(L)'
;MSSKLKGSRLEAEVDKCRSECNWKRLGDLLLSIRSKNSGMEHYGDLLQAEYIIESFVDRSMELEKAAKLLSTTLESSISEKTTVHLEANLLLAKLHYYCAEFEQAVQCIEKSRLEYGDTPFESLRDLRLVAEAYAIKGLAFLGKTFVQSTVKSRMRALFCFEKSAELAISYVQELEKSINSQTRVFMDFLPHFFPGIIVIGFWYFFSLNFLGLFCSTTSKFAA
;
A
#
# COMPACT_ATOMS: atom_id res chain seq x y z
N MET A 1 -16.43 33.48 -4.07
CA MET A 1 -15.87 32.42 -4.93
C MET A 1 -14.48 31.91 -4.51
N SER A 2 -13.98 32.21 -3.29
CA SER A 2 -12.60 31.85 -2.87
C SER A 2 -12.46 30.50 -2.13
N SER A 3 -13.55 29.93 -1.60
CA SER A 3 -13.49 28.70 -0.79
C SER A 3 -13.23 27.44 -1.62
N LYS A 4 -13.79 27.33 -2.84
CA LYS A 4 -13.57 26.17 -3.73
C LYS A 4 -12.11 26.05 -4.20
N LEU A 5 -11.42 27.18 -4.40
CA LEU A 5 -10.02 27.21 -4.83
C LEU A 5 -9.03 26.82 -3.71
N LYS A 6 -9.40 27.05 -2.44
CA LYS A 6 -8.57 26.62 -1.29
C LYS A 6 -8.59 25.10 -1.14
N GLY A 7 -9.75 24.47 -1.33
CA GLY A 7 -9.87 23.01 -1.32
C GLY A 7 -9.03 22.35 -2.40
N SER A 8 -9.16 22.79 -3.67
CA SER A 8 -8.42 22.17 -4.78
C SER A 8 -6.90 22.31 -4.67
N ARG A 9 -6.39 23.40 -4.08
CA ARG A 9 -4.95 23.58 -3.87
C ARG A 9 -4.42 22.72 -2.72
N LEU A 10 -5.20 22.56 -1.65
CA LEU A 10 -4.83 21.71 -0.52
C LEU A 10 -4.84 20.23 -0.93
N GLU A 11 -5.87 19.81 -1.67
CA GLU A 11 -6.00 18.48 -2.26
C GLU A 11 -4.78 18.10 -3.12
N ALA A 12 -4.40 18.96 -4.07
CA ALA A 12 -3.23 18.71 -4.93
C ALA A 12 -1.92 18.57 -4.15
N GLU A 13 -1.71 19.37 -3.09
CA GLU A 13 -0.53 19.25 -2.22
C GLU A 13 -0.55 17.94 -1.42
N VAL A 14 -1.73 17.53 -0.92
CA VAL A 14 -1.90 16.25 -0.20
C VAL A 14 -1.60 15.08 -1.13
N ASP A 15 -2.16 15.06 -2.33
CA ASP A 15 -1.94 13.99 -3.31
C ASP A 15 -0.47 13.88 -3.70
N LYS A 16 0.20 15.02 -3.86
CA LYS A 16 1.65 15.06 -4.08
C LYS A 16 2.42 14.43 -2.91
N CYS A 17 2.10 14.80 -1.67
CA CYS A 17 2.77 14.24 -0.49
C CYS A 17 2.59 12.71 -0.39
N ARG A 18 1.38 12.21 -0.66
CA ARG A 18 1.08 10.77 -0.61
C ARG A 18 1.77 10.00 -1.74
N SER A 19 1.87 10.62 -2.92
CA SER A 19 2.56 10.04 -4.09
C SER A 19 4.06 9.94 -3.86
N GLU A 20 4.69 11.00 -3.34
CA GLU A 20 6.12 11.09 -3.05
C GLU A 20 6.53 10.43 -1.71
N CYS A 21 5.58 9.83 -0.97
CA CYS A 21 5.80 9.31 0.38
C CYS A 21 6.37 10.34 1.38
N ASN A 22 6.07 11.62 1.20
CA ASN A 22 6.51 12.68 2.10
C ASN A 22 5.60 12.79 3.32
N TRP A 23 5.66 11.81 4.21
CA TRP A 23 4.78 11.70 5.37
C TRP A 23 4.98 12.83 6.38
N LYS A 24 6.21 13.36 6.50
CA LYS A 24 6.50 14.53 7.35
C LYS A 24 5.66 15.73 6.93
N ARG A 25 5.66 16.04 5.63
CA ARG A 25 4.86 17.14 5.08
C ARG A 25 3.36 16.89 5.21
N LEU A 26 2.91 15.64 5.00
CA LEU A 26 1.52 15.28 5.20
C LEU A 26 1.08 15.54 6.65
N GLY A 27 1.93 15.22 7.63
CA GLY A 27 1.70 15.51 9.06
C GLY A 27 1.41 16.99 9.34
N ASP A 28 2.20 17.90 8.74
CA ASP A 28 2.00 19.34 8.88
C ASP A 28 0.66 19.82 8.28
N LEU A 29 0.18 19.14 7.23
CA LEU A 29 -1.06 19.47 6.53
C LEU A 29 -2.31 18.94 7.24
N LEU A 30 -2.20 17.98 8.16
CA LEU A 30 -3.36 17.36 8.85
C LEU A 30 -4.26 18.38 9.55
N LEU A 31 -3.69 19.41 10.18
CA LEU A 31 -4.46 20.49 10.81
C LEU A 31 -5.26 21.29 9.78
N SER A 32 -4.68 21.53 8.60
CA SER A 32 -5.34 22.25 7.50
C SER A 32 -6.44 21.40 6.86
N ILE A 33 -6.21 20.09 6.67
CA ILE A 33 -7.20 19.13 6.16
C ILE A 33 -8.45 19.11 7.05
N ARG A 34 -8.26 19.09 8.38
CA ARG A 34 -9.36 19.05 9.35
C ARG A 34 -9.97 20.40 9.69
N SER A 35 -9.43 21.48 9.14
CA SER A 35 -9.96 22.82 9.39
C SER A 35 -11.36 22.99 8.79
N LYS A 36 -12.20 23.81 9.42
CA LYS A 36 -13.56 24.09 8.90
C LYS A 36 -13.47 24.87 7.58
N ASN A 37 -14.18 24.40 6.56
CA ASN A 37 -14.16 24.91 5.18
C ASN A 37 -12.86 24.61 4.41
N SER A 38 -12.16 23.54 4.77
CA SER A 38 -11.03 23.06 3.98
C SER A 38 -11.49 22.45 2.65
N GLY A 39 -12.72 21.92 2.58
CA GLY A 39 -13.21 21.14 1.46
C GLY A 39 -12.69 19.70 1.44
N MET A 40 -11.87 19.33 2.42
CA MET A 40 -11.16 18.04 2.57
C MET A 40 -11.49 17.36 3.90
N GLU A 41 -12.46 17.90 4.67
CA GLU A 41 -12.73 17.46 6.04
C GLU A 41 -13.12 15.98 6.13
N HIS A 42 -13.80 15.48 5.10
CA HIS A 42 -14.25 14.09 4.98
C HIS A 42 -13.09 13.11 4.76
N TYR A 43 -11.95 13.55 4.25
CA TYR A 43 -10.74 12.72 4.12
C TYR A 43 -9.86 12.74 5.38
N GLY A 44 -10.18 13.56 6.38
CA GLY A 44 -9.31 13.80 7.53
C GLY A 44 -8.97 12.54 8.33
N ASP A 45 -9.93 11.62 8.50
CA ASP A 45 -9.75 10.36 9.24
C ASP A 45 -8.87 9.37 8.47
N LEU A 46 -9.15 9.18 7.17
CA LEU A 46 -8.35 8.37 6.26
C LEU A 46 -6.88 8.83 6.23
N LEU A 47 -6.65 10.12 5.97
CA LEU A 47 -5.30 10.69 5.82
C LEU A 47 -4.52 10.69 7.13
N GLN A 48 -5.19 10.87 8.27
CA GLN A 48 -4.53 10.75 9.56
C GLN A 48 -4.14 9.30 9.87
N ALA A 49 -4.99 8.33 9.56
CA ALA A 49 -4.67 6.92 9.74
C ALA A 49 -3.49 6.51 8.85
N GLU A 50 -3.50 6.91 7.57
CA GLU A 50 -2.39 6.67 6.65
C GLU A 50 -1.08 7.27 7.17
N TYR A 51 -1.10 8.53 7.61
CA TYR A 51 0.07 9.17 8.20
C TYR A 51 0.65 8.37 9.39
N ILE A 52 -0.21 7.85 10.28
CA ILE A 52 0.23 7.05 11.44
C ILE A 52 0.87 5.74 10.98
N ILE A 53 0.23 5.03 10.05
CA ILE A 53 0.68 3.72 9.54
C ILE A 53 2.02 3.86 8.81
N GLU A 54 2.12 4.85 7.92
CA GLU A 54 3.29 5.03 7.04
C GLU A 54 4.46 5.73 7.72
N SER A 55 4.22 6.49 8.79
CA SER A 55 5.29 6.98 9.66
C SER A 55 5.92 5.87 10.52
N PHE A 56 5.44 4.62 10.35
CA PHE A 56 5.89 3.41 11.03
C PHE A 56 6.06 3.62 12.53
N VAL A 57 5.02 4.16 13.18
CA VAL A 57 5.09 4.39 14.61
C VAL A 57 4.88 3.05 15.32
N ASP A 58 5.97 2.50 15.85
CA ASP A 58 5.98 1.28 16.68
C ASP A 58 5.40 1.53 18.09
N ARG A 59 4.27 2.24 18.17
CA ARG A 59 3.52 2.53 19.39
C ARG A 59 2.12 1.93 19.25
N SER A 60 1.86 0.87 20.00
CA SER A 60 0.58 0.14 19.99
C SER A 60 -0.66 1.06 20.13
N MET A 61 -0.59 2.12 20.95
CA MET A 61 -1.70 3.07 21.13
C MET A 61 -2.02 3.88 19.86
N GLU A 62 -1.02 4.18 19.03
CA GLU A 62 -1.23 4.96 17.80
C GLU A 62 -1.82 4.09 16.68
N LEU A 63 -1.41 2.82 16.61
CA LEU A 63 -2.04 1.85 15.71
C LEU A 63 -3.51 1.61 16.07
N GLU A 64 -3.85 1.50 17.35
CA GLU A 64 -5.26 1.39 17.77
C GLU A 64 -6.08 2.62 17.35
N LYS A 65 -5.47 3.82 17.44
CA LYS A 65 -6.10 5.05 16.95
C LYS A 65 -6.32 5.00 15.43
N ALA A 66 -5.32 4.58 14.66
CA ALA A 66 -5.43 4.45 13.20
C ALA A 66 -6.53 3.46 12.81
N ALA A 67 -6.63 2.32 13.51
CA ALA A 67 -7.69 1.33 13.28
C ALA A 67 -9.09 1.93 13.52
N LYS A 68 -9.28 2.69 14.61
CA LYS A 68 -10.56 3.38 14.89
C LYS A 68 -10.94 4.38 13.79
N LEU A 69 -9.99 5.20 13.35
CA LEU A 69 -10.20 6.19 12.28
C LEU A 69 -10.61 5.52 10.95
N LEU A 70 -9.96 4.40 10.60
CA LEU A 70 -10.29 3.64 9.39
C LEU A 70 -11.67 2.97 9.49
N SER A 71 -12.03 2.41 10.65
CA SER A 71 -13.37 1.84 10.86
C SER A 71 -14.47 2.88 10.70
N THR A 72 -14.31 4.08 11.27
CA THR A 72 -15.25 5.19 11.08
C THR A 72 -15.33 5.62 9.61
N THR A 73 -14.19 5.68 8.91
CA THR A 73 -14.15 5.99 7.47
C THR A 73 -14.91 4.93 6.67
N LEU A 74 -14.73 3.65 6.98
CA LEU A 74 -15.44 2.55 6.34
C LEU A 74 -16.94 2.65 6.58
N GLU A 75 -17.39 2.87 7.83
CA GLU A 75 -18.80 3.05 8.16
C GLU A 75 -19.48 4.15 7.34
N SER A 76 -18.76 5.26 7.12
CA SER A 76 -19.27 6.37 6.30
C SER A 76 -19.23 6.12 4.79
N SER A 77 -18.34 5.25 4.31
CA SER A 77 -18.12 4.98 2.88
C SER A 77 -18.79 3.70 2.37
N ILE A 78 -19.44 2.90 3.23
CA ILE A 78 -20.13 1.63 2.85
C ILE A 78 -21.11 1.82 1.68
N SER A 79 -21.79 2.97 1.59
CA SER A 79 -22.82 3.21 0.58
C SER A 79 -22.27 3.63 -0.79
N GLU A 80 -21.02 4.08 -0.86
CA GLU A 80 -20.44 4.65 -2.07
C GLU A 80 -19.25 3.79 -2.51
N LYS A 81 -19.30 3.21 -3.71
CA LYS A 81 -18.19 2.47 -4.34
C LYS A 81 -17.05 3.44 -4.70
N THR A 82 -16.40 3.98 -3.69
CA THR A 82 -15.44 5.08 -3.78
C THR A 82 -14.02 4.56 -3.62
N THR A 83 -13.07 5.27 -4.22
CA THR A 83 -11.62 5.10 -4.02
C THR A 83 -11.27 5.12 -2.51
N VAL A 84 -12.01 5.90 -1.70
CA VAL A 84 -11.89 5.91 -0.23
C VAL A 84 -12.16 4.56 0.40
N HIS A 85 -13.21 3.85 -0.02
CA HIS A 85 -13.55 2.55 0.54
C HIS A 85 -12.45 1.52 0.23
N LEU A 86 -11.92 1.56 -0.99
CA LEU A 86 -10.78 0.73 -1.39
C LEU A 86 -9.57 1.03 -0.49
N GLU A 87 -9.13 2.30 -0.46
CA GLU A 87 -7.95 2.72 0.29
C GLU A 87 -8.06 2.39 1.79
N ALA A 88 -9.22 2.66 2.40
CA ALA A 88 -9.42 2.41 3.83
C ALA A 88 -9.27 0.92 4.19
N ASN A 89 -9.82 0.02 3.36
CA ASN A 89 -9.66 -1.41 3.58
C ASN A 89 -8.20 -1.85 3.38
N LEU A 90 -7.48 -1.30 2.39
CA LEU A 90 -6.09 -1.67 2.15
C LEU A 90 -5.14 -1.17 3.25
N LEU A 91 -5.34 0.06 3.74
CA LEU A 91 -4.61 0.59 4.89
C LEU A 91 -4.91 -0.21 6.16
N LEU A 92 -6.16 -0.61 6.37
CA LEU A 92 -6.54 -1.45 7.51
C LEU A 92 -5.91 -2.84 7.42
N ALA A 93 -5.83 -3.42 6.22
CA ALA A 93 -5.12 -4.68 6.01
C ALA A 93 -3.63 -4.58 6.35
N LYS A 94 -2.97 -3.48 5.96
CA LYS A 94 -1.57 -3.20 6.28
C LYS A 94 -1.35 -3.06 7.78
N LEU A 95 -2.26 -2.38 8.47
CA LEU A 95 -2.25 -2.26 9.93
C LEU A 95 -2.40 -3.64 10.61
N HIS A 96 -3.39 -4.44 10.21
CA HIS A 96 -3.56 -5.80 10.75
C HIS A 96 -2.34 -6.68 10.51
N TYR A 97 -1.70 -6.54 9.34
CA TYR A 97 -0.44 -7.24 9.06
C TYR A 97 0.68 -6.83 10.04
N TYR A 98 0.83 -5.54 10.34
CA TYR A 98 1.79 -5.08 11.36
C TYR A 98 1.49 -5.61 12.76
N CYS A 99 0.21 -5.78 13.10
CA CYS A 99 -0.23 -6.41 14.35
C CYS A 99 -0.13 -7.96 14.34
N ALA A 100 0.38 -8.57 13.26
CA ALA A 100 0.40 -10.02 13.03
C ALA A 100 -0.98 -10.70 13.03
N GLU A 101 -2.02 -9.93 12.71
CA GLU A 101 -3.42 -10.34 12.56
C GLU A 101 -3.71 -10.72 11.09
N PHE A 102 -3.09 -11.80 10.63
CA PHE A 102 -3.07 -12.17 9.20
C PHE A 102 -4.45 -12.48 8.62
N GLU A 103 -5.35 -13.10 9.40
CA GLU A 103 -6.69 -13.45 8.94
C GLU A 103 -7.53 -12.18 8.69
N GLN A 104 -7.44 -11.21 9.60
CA GLN A 104 -8.09 -9.92 9.49
C GLN A 104 -7.55 -9.13 8.29
N ALA A 105 -6.23 -9.16 8.09
CA ALA A 105 -5.60 -8.53 6.93
C ALA A 105 -6.15 -9.09 5.61
N VAL A 106 -6.25 -10.41 5.47
CA VAL A 106 -6.82 -11.06 4.27
C VAL A 106 -8.29 -10.67 4.07
N GLN A 107 -9.09 -10.67 5.14
CA GLN A 107 -10.50 -10.28 5.07
C GLN A 107 -10.68 -8.82 4.61
N CYS A 108 -9.85 -7.90 5.09
CA CYS A 108 -9.86 -6.50 4.64
C CYS A 108 -9.53 -6.40 3.15
N ILE A 109 -8.54 -7.16 2.67
CA ILE A 109 -8.17 -7.17 1.24
C ILE A 109 -9.31 -7.73 0.39
N GLU A 110 -9.99 -8.78 0.83
CA GLU A 110 -11.16 -9.32 0.13
C GLU A 110 -12.33 -8.33 0.10
N LYS A 111 -12.58 -7.62 1.21
CA LYS A 111 -13.60 -6.56 1.30
C LYS A 111 -13.30 -5.35 0.43
N SER A 112 -12.02 -5.06 0.17
CA SER A 112 -11.61 -3.95 -0.70
C SER A 112 -12.02 -4.15 -2.18
N ARG A 113 -12.44 -5.37 -2.58
CA ARG A 113 -12.89 -5.69 -3.95
C ARG A 113 -11.84 -5.47 -5.04
N LEU A 114 -10.56 -5.74 -4.75
CA LEU A 114 -9.45 -5.70 -5.72
C LEU A 114 -9.77 -6.43 -7.04
N GLU A 115 -10.55 -7.51 -6.96
CA GLU A 115 -10.83 -8.42 -8.09
C GLU A 115 -11.95 -7.93 -9.03
N TYR A 116 -12.62 -6.81 -8.73
CA TYR A 116 -13.72 -6.25 -9.53
C TYR A 116 -13.34 -5.02 -10.36
N GLY A 117 -12.07 -4.61 -10.36
CA GLY A 117 -11.58 -3.44 -11.09
C GLY A 117 -11.18 -3.76 -12.53
N ASP A 118 -12.15 -3.79 -13.44
CA ASP A 118 -11.87 -3.69 -14.89
C ASP A 118 -11.50 -2.24 -15.30
N THR A 119 -11.52 -1.31 -14.35
CA THR A 119 -11.18 0.10 -14.55
C THR A 119 -9.71 0.36 -14.23
N PRO A 120 -8.97 1.09 -15.09
CA PRO A 120 -7.59 1.49 -14.80
C PRO A 120 -7.52 2.28 -13.49
N PHE A 121 -6.42 2.13 -12.75
CA PHE A 121 -6.20 2.87 -11.50
C PHE A 121 -6.19 4.38 -11.79
N GLU A 122 -6.91 5.15 -10.97
CA GLU A 122 -7.03 6.61 -11.12
C GLU A 122 -5.72 7.33 -10.76
N SER A 123 -4.91 6.72 -9.88
CA SER A 123 -3.62 7.26 -9.46
C SER A 123 -2.51 6.20 -9.39
N LEU A 124 -1.27 6.64 -9.61
CA LEU A 124 -0.07 5.84 -9.35
C LEU A 124 -0.02 5.29 -7.91
N ARG A 125 -0.59 6.04 -6.96
CA ARG A 125 -0.65 5.62 -5.56
C ARG A 125 -1.59 4.43 -5.36
N ASP A 126 -2.75 4.42 -6.00
CA ASP A 126 -3.70 3.31 -5.88
C ASP A 126 -3.09 2.03 -6.46
N LEU A 127 -2.42 2.15 -7.60
CA LEU A 127 -1.66 1.04 -8.20
C LEU A 127 -0.61 0.50 -7.22
N ARG A 128 0.17 1.37 -6.56
CA ARG A 128 1.13 0.97 -5.51
C ARG A 128 0.44 0.28 -4.34
N LEU A 129 -0.63 0.88 -3.82
CA LEU A 129 -1.35 0.37 -2.65
C LEU A 129 -1.96 -1.02 -2.90
N VAL A 130 -2.46 -1.25 -4.11
CA VAL A 130 -2.98 -2.57 -4.52
C VAL A 130 -1.85 -3.58 -4.72
N ALA A 131 -0.71 -3.18 -5.29
CA ALA A 131 0.46 -4.04 -5.36
C ALA A 131 0.94 -4.47 -3.96
N GLU A 132 1.00 -3.54 -3.01
CA GLU A 132 1.32 -3.81 -1.60
C GLU A 132 0.30 -4.76 -0.97
N ALA A 133 -0.99 -4.55 -1.20
CA ALA A 133 -2.05 -5.39 -0.68
C ALA A 133 -1.92 -6.85 -1.16
N TYR A 134 -1.62 -7.08 -2.44
CA TYR A 134 -1.38 -8.43 -2.94
C TYR A 134 -0.14 -9.08 -2.29
N ALA A 135 0.94 -8.32 -2.06
CA ALA A 135 2.10 -8.82 -1.33
C ALA A 135 1.72 -9.22 0.12
N ILE A 136 0.96 -8.38 0.82
CA ILE A 136 0.47 -8.65 2.18
C ILE A 136 -0.43 -9.88 2.20
N LYS A 137 -1.35 -10.03 1.24
CA LYS A 137 -2.22 -11.22 1.11
C LYS A 137 -1.39 -12.50 0.94
N GLY A 138 -0.36 -12.44 0.10
CA GLY A 138 0.57 -13.56 -0.11
C GLY A 138 1.33 -13.94 1.16
N LEU A 139 1.88 -12.94 1.87
CA LEU A 139 2.58 -13.13 3.14
C LEU A 139 1.64 -13.69 4.22
N ALA A 140 0.41 -13.18 4.30
CA ALA A 140 -0.60 -13.65 5.24
C ALA A 140 -1.00 -15.12 5.00
N PHE A 141 -1.07 -15.57 3.73
CA PHE A 141 -1.31 -16.99 3.42
C PHE A 141 -0.17 -17.92 3.82
N LEU A 142 1.08 -17.42 3.80
CA LEU A 142 2.24 -18.16 4.30
C LEU A 142 2.31 -18.14 5.84
N GLY A 143 1.61 -17.22 6.49
CA GLY A 143 1.61 -17.05 7.94
C GLY A 143 3.02 -16.80 8.49
N LYS A 144 3.22 -17.12 9.78
CA LYS A 144 4.54 -16.93 10.42
C LYS A 144 5.61 -17.90 9.92
N THR A 145 5.25 -19.04 9.29
CA THR A 145 6.26 -20.00 8.81
C THR A 145 5.89 -20.62 7.46
N PHE A 146 6.78 -20.46 6.47
CA PHE A 146 6.64 -21.06 5.15
C PHE A 146 6.57 -22.60 5.21
N VAL A 147 7.30 -23.21 6.15
CA VAL A 147 7.43 -24.67 6.28
C VAL A 147 6.13 -25.33 6.76
N GLN A 148 5.33 -24.63 7.58
CA GLN A 148 4.05 -25.16 8.07
C GLN A 148 2.89 -24.89 7.10
N SER A 149 3.11 -24.10 6.04
CA SER A 149 2.06 -23.74 5.10
C SER A 149 1.70 -24.92 4.16
N THR A 150 0.40 -25.11 3.94
CA THR A 150 -0.10 -26.17 3.04
C THR A 150 0.29 -25.90 1.59
N VAL A 151 0.35 -26.93 0.73
CA VAL A 151 0.55 -26.76 -0.72
C VAL A 151 -0.47 -25.78 -1.32
N LYS A 152 -1.73 -25.85 -0.88
CA LYS A 152 -2.81 -24.95 -1.31
C LYS A 152 -2.54 -23.49 -0.90
N SER A 153 -2.09 -23.26 0.33
CA SER A 153 -1.72 -21.92 0.82
C SER A 153 -0.54 -21.34 0.04
N ARG A 154 0.48 -22.16 -0.24
CA ARG A 154 1.65 -21.74 -1.04
C ARG A 154 1.26 -21.36 -2.47
N MET A 155 0.38 -22.14 -3.11
CA MET A 155 -0.09 -21.82 -4.46
C MET A 155 -0.88 -20.49 -4.49
N ARG A 156 -1.73 -20.24 -3.49
CA ARG A 156 -2.44 -18.96 -3.34
C ARG A 156 -1.49 -17.80 -3.09
N ALA A 157 -0.47 -18.00 -2.25
CA ALA A 157 0.56 -17.00 -1.99
C ALA A 157 1.35 -16.67 -3.25
N LEU A 158 1.74 -17.68 -4.03
CA LEU A 158 2.43 -17.49 -5.32
C LEU A 158 1.59 -16.65 -6.28
N PHE A 159 0.30 -16.96 -6.44
CA PHE A 159 -0.60 -16.16 -7.26
C PHE A 159 -0.67 -14.70 -6.79
N CYS A 160 -0.76 -14.47 -5.49
CA CYS A 160 -0.74 -13.11 -4.94
C CYS A 160 0.58 -12.38 -5.21
N PHE A 161 1.73 -13.06 -5.08
CA PHE A 161 3.03 -12.46 -5.39
C PHE A 161 3.20 -12.17 -6.88
N GLU A 162 2.72 -13.05 -7.76
CA GLU A 162 2.73 -12.83 -9.20
C GLU A 162 1.93 -11.58 -9.57
N LYS A 163 0.72 -11.43 -9.02
CA LYS A 163 -0.11 -10.24 -9.21
C LYS A 163 0.53 -8.97 -8.63
N SER A 164 1.11 -9.06 -7.44
CA SER A 164 1.86 -7.95 -6.84
C SER A 164 3.03 -7.52 -7.73
N ALA A 165 3.77 -8.47 -8.30
CA ALA A 165 4.89 -8.20 -9.20
C ALA A 165 4.44 -7.52 -10.50
N GLU A 166 3.37 -8.03 -11.12
CA GLU A 166 2.79 -7.46 -12.35
C GLU A 166 2.38 -5.99 -12.16
N LEU A 167 1.71 -5.69 -11.05
CA LEU A 167 1.28 -4.34 -10.70
C LEU A 167 2.47 -3.43 -10.33
N ALA A 168 3.47 -3.95 -9.61
CA ALA A 168 4.68 -3.21 -9.27
C ALA A 168 5.51 -2.85 -10.51
N ILE A 169 5.58 -3.74 -11.51
CA ILE A 169 6.22 -3.45 -12.79
C ILE A 169 5.46 -2.36 -13.53
N SER A 170 4.13 -2.48 -13.61
CA SER A 170 3.26 -1.44 -14.21
C SER A 170 3.46 -0.08 -13.53
N TYR A 171 3.57 -0.07 -12.20
CA TYR A 171 3.82 1.12 -11.42
C TYR A 171 5.15 1.79 -11.78
N VAL A 172 6.24 1.03 -11.86
CA VAL A 172 7.55 1.57 -12.25
C VAL A 172 7.51 2.12 -13.68
N GLN A 173 6.86 1.43 -14.62
CA GLN A 173 6.73 1.88 -16.00
C GLN A 173 5.94 3.19 -16.12
N GLU A 174 4.85 3.34 -15.37
CA GLU A 174 4.07 4.58 -15.36
C GLU A 174 4.79 5.71 -14.64
N LEU A 175 5.51 5.39 -13.56
CA LEU A 175 6.35 6.34 -12.84
C LEU A 175 7.46 6.88 -13.77
N GLU A 176 8.15 6.03 -14.52
CA GLU A 176 9.14 6.45 -15.50
C GLU A 176 8.56 7.40 -16.56
N LYS A 177 7.32 7.18 -17.03
CA LYS A 177 6.65 8.10 -17.96
C LYS A 177 6.38 9.47 -17.30
N SER A 178 5.97 9.48 -16.03
CA SER A 178 5.70 10.70 -15.27
C SER A 178 6.99 11.50 -14.95
N ILE A 179 8.12 10.81 -14.76
CA ILE A 179 9.43 11.44 -14.51
C ILE A 179 10.10 11.86 -15.82
N ASN A 180 9.98 11.09 -16.90
CA ASN A 180 10.58 11.45 -18.19
C ASN A 180 9.89 12.68 -18.83
N SER A 181 8.66 12.99 -18.42
CA SER A 181 8.00 14.27 -18.72
C SER A 181 8.50 15.44 -17.84
N GLN A 182 9.24 15.16 -16.77
CA GLN A 182 9.85 16.12 -15.85
C GLN A 182 11.34 15.78 -15.57
N THR A 183 12.22 16.06 -16.54
CA THR A 183 13.71 16.05 -16.47
C THR A 183 14.42 15.43 -15.23
N ARG A 184 15.01 14.24 -15.44
CA ARG A 184 16.22 13.61 -14.85
C ARG A 184 16.53 13.78 -13.35
N VAL A 185 16.33 12.72 -12.54
CA VAL A 185 17.31 12.18 -11.55
C VAL A 185 16.98 10.70 -11.28
N PHE A 186 17.65 9.76 -11.95
CA PHE A 186 17.29 8.31 -11.90
C PHE A 186 18.09 7.49 -10.85
N MET A 187 19.12 8.04 -10.19
CA MET A 187 20.07 7.18 -9.45
C MET A 187 20.11 7.33 -7.92
N ASP A 188 19.29 8.20 -7.31
CA ASP A 188 19.31 8.40 -5.84
C ASP A 188 18.06 7.90 -5.10
N PHE A 189 17.01 7.46 -5.81
CA PHE A 189 15.70 7.22 -5.18
C PHE A 189 15.40 5.77 -4.78
N LEU A 190 16.18 4.78 -5.25
CA LEU A 190 15.93 3.36 -4.94
C LEU A 190 15.85 3.03 -3.43
N PRO A 191 16.66 3.61 -2.53
CA PRO A 191 16.61 3.26 -1.10
C PRO A 191 15.58 4.06 -0.28
N HIS A 192 14.86 5.01 -0.86
CA HIS A 192 13.84 5.82 -0.14
C HIS A 192 12.41 5.60 -0.64
N PHE A 193 12.23 4.82 -1.71
CA PHE A 193 10.94 4.65 -2.39
C PHE A 193 10.08 3.49 -1.85
N PHE A 194 10.62 2.70 -0.92
CA PHE A 194 9.92 1.55 -0.35
C PHE A 194 10.15 1.43 1.17
N PRO A 195 9.65 2.36 1.99
CA PRO A 195 9.69 2.20 3.44
C PRO A 195 8.69 1.16 3.96
N GLY A 196 7.81 0.58 3.12
CA GLY A 196 6.81 -0.41 3.54
C GLY A 196 6.89 -1.70 2.74
N ILE A 197 7.24 -2.81 3.40
CA ILE A 197 7.04 -4.24 3.07
C ILE A 197 7.59 -4.74 1.71
N ILE A 198 7.45 -4.03 0.60
CA ILE A 198 7.88 -4.49 -0.72
C ILE A 198 9.41 -4.57 -0.77
N VAL A 199 10.20 -3.58 -0.33
CA VAL A 199 11.66 -3.77 -0.43
C VAL A 199 12.19 -4.87 0.49
N ILE A 200 11.67 -5.04 1.70
CA ILE A 200 12.18 -6.09 2.58
C ILE A 200 11.68 -7.47 2.12
N GLY A 201 10.40 -7.60 1.76
CA GLY A 201 9.83 -8.86 1.29
C GLY A 201 10.31 -9.25 -0.10
N PHE A 202 10.30 -8.33 -1.06
CA PHE A 202 10.75 -8.59 -2.43
C PHE A 202 12.28 -8.74 -2.48
N TRP A 203 13.09 -7.97 -1.74
CA TRP A 203 14.54 -8.17 -1.72
C TRP A 203 14.94 -9.42 -0.92
N TYR A 204 14.36 -9.73 0.25
CA TYR A 204 14.69 -10.99 0.95
C TYR A 204 14.16 -12.22 0.20
N PHE A 205 12.94 -12.19 -0.34
CA PHE A 205 12.37 -13.33 -1.04
C PHE A 205 13.04 -13.56 -2.40
N PHE A 206 13.36 -12.50 -3.15
CA PHE A 206 14.09 -12.60 -4.41
C PHE A 206 15.60 -12.89 -4.17
N SER A 207 16.23 -12.35 -3.13
CA SER A 207 17.65 -12.63 -2.84
C SER A 207 17.88 -14.01 -2.25
N LEU A 208 16.99 -14.56 -1.41
CA LEU A 208 17.12 -15.94 -0.91
C LEU A 208 16.64 -17.00 -1.92
N ASN A 209 15.55 -16.77 -2.66
CA ASN A 209 15.05 -17.80 -3.59
C ASN A 209 15.65 -17.72 -4.99
N PHE A 210 16.11 -16.56 -5.49
CA PHE A 210 16.72 -16.51 -6.83
C PHE A 210 18.16 -17.04 -6.83
N LEU A 211 18.93 -16.87 -5.73
CA LEU A 211 20.20 -17.60 -5.55
C LEU A 211 19.97 -19.09 -5.20
N GLY A 212 18.95 -19.40 -4.41
CA GLY A 212 18.62 -20.78 -4.02
C GLY A 212 18.09 -21.65 -5.18
N LEU A 213 17.26 -21.09 -6.06
CA LEU A 213 16.77 -21.81 -7.24
C LEU A 213 17.88 -22.00 -8.28
N PHE A 214 18.75 -21.02 -8.55
CA PHE A 214 19.83 -21.23 -9.54
C PHE A 214 20.91 -22.21 -9.07
N CYS A 215 21.15 -22.34 -7.77
CA CYS A 215 22.11 -23.29 -7.22
C CYS A 215 21.55 -24.73 -7.16
N SER A 216 20.22 -24.90 -7.04
CA SER A 216 19.62 -26.24 -6.93
C SER A 216 19.25 -26.89 -8.27
N THR A 217 19.07 -26.12 -9.36
CA THR A 217 18.81 -26.70 -10.70
C THR A 217 20.06 -27.02 -11.51
N THR A 218 21.25 -26.56 -11.09
CA THR A 218 22.53 -26.90 -11.76
C THR A 218 23.19 -28.17 -11.21
N SER A 219 22.77 -28.66 -10.03
CA SER A 219 23.30 -29.91 -9.45
C SER A 219 22.66 -31.20 -10.00
N LYS A 220 21.61 -31.13 -10.83
CA LYS A 220 20.93 -32.32 -11.39
C LYS A 220 21.16 -32.55 -12.88
N PHE A 221 22.09 -31.82 -13.51
CA PHE A 221 22.53 -32.03 -14.90
C PHE A 221 24.04 -32.27 -15.02
N ALA A 222 24.68 -32.72 -13.95
CA ALA A 222 26.05 -33.22 -13.95
C ALA A 222 26.12 -34.55 -13.19
N ALA A 223 25.55 -35.60 -13.79
CA ALA A 223 25.85 -36.99 -13.51
C ALA A 223 25.62 -37.80 -14.79
#